data_AF-B1H0B8-F1
#
_entry.id   AF-B1H0B8-F1
#
_cell.length_a   1.000
_cell.length_b   1.000
_cell.length_c   1.000
_cell.angle_alpha   90.00
_cell.angle_beta   90.00
_cell.angle_gamma   90.00
#
_symmetry.space_group_name_H-M   'P 1'
#
loop_
_entity.id
_entity.type
_entity.pdbx_description
1 polymer ?
#
loop_
_entity_poly.entity_id
_entity_poly.type
_entity_poly.pdbx_seq_one_letter_code
_entity_poly.pdbx_strand_id
1 'polypeptide(L)'
;MKISKIRELTKSIVKYDELSTKDLEWIFSNFSRQELKLFMRLLSKEIKNNTVTASFAGELSYENKKKINAMFPNRKILFKRDDENISGGVRFEYGDFVLDYSVSGIIKRILNGIRENL
;
A
#
# COMPACT_ATOMS: atom_id res chain seq x y z
N MET A 1 14.49 -21.38 11.34
CA MET A 1 14.78 -20.95 9.94
C MET A 1 15.55 -19.64 9.94
N LYS A 2 16.49 -19.41 9.00
CA LYS A 2 17.21 -18.13 8.91
C LYS A 2 16.26 -17.00 8.49
N ILE A 3 16.41 -15.81 9.08
CA ILE A 3 15.59 -14.61 8.77
C ILE A 3 15.57 -14.28 7.27
N SER A 4 16.70 -14.50 6.57
CA SER A 4 16.80 -14.28 5.11
C SER A 4 15.80 -15.13 4.32
N LYS A 5 15.62 -16.40 4.70
CA LYS A 5 14.68 -17.31 4.03
C LYS A 5 13.22 -16.91 4.26
N ILE A 6 12.87 -16.47 5.48
CA ILE A 6 11.53 -15.94 5.78
C ILE A 6 11.24 -14.72 4.90
N ARG A 7 12.23 -13.83 4.73
CA ARG A 7 12.12 -12.65 3.88
C ARG A 7 11.94 -13.00 2.40
N GLU A 8 12.74 -13.92 1.88
CA GLU A 8 12.61 -14.41 0.51
C GLU A 8 11.23 -15.01 0.26
N LEU A 9 10.75 -15.84 1.20
CA LEU A 9 9.41 -16.41 1.14
C LEU A 9 8.34 -15.32 1.03
N THR A 10 8.36 -14.29 1.90
CA THR A 10 7.38 -13.20 1.85
C THR A 10 7.41 -12.41 0.54
N LYS A 11 8.58 -12.25 -0.08
CA LYS A 11 8.70 -11.58 -1.38
C LYS A 11 8.10 -12.42 -2.51
N SER A 12 8.38 -13.72 -2.51
CA SER A 12 7.82 -14.63 -3.50
C SER A 12 6.30 -14.67 -3.42
N ILE A 13 5.74 -14.76 -2.22
CA ILE A 13 4.29 -14.77 -2.00
C ILE A 13 3.62 -13.54 -2.62
N VAL A 14 4.14 -12.33 -2.34
CA VAL A 14 3.57 -11.10 -2.88
C VAL A 14 3.74 -11.00 -4.39
N LYS A 15 4.83 -11.55 -4.94
CA LYS A 15 5.09 -11.53 -6.40
C LYS A 15 4.15 -12.45 -7.17
N TYR A 16 3.85 -13.63 -6.62
CA TYR A 16 3.04 -14.64 -7.30
C TYR A 16 1.55 -14.58 -6.94
N ASP A 17 1.17 -13.77 -5.94
CA ASP A 17 -0.20 -13.59 -5.42
C ASP A 17 -0.91 -14.92 -5.09
N GLU A 18 -0.14 -15.95 -4.76
CA GLU A 18 -0.63 -17.29 -4.48
C GLU A 18 -0.09 -17.76 -3.13
N LEU A 19 -1.02 -18.07 -2.21
CA LEU A 19 -0.79 -18.98 -1.11
C LEU A 19 -1.87 -20.05 -1.13
N SER A 20 -1.49 -21.30 -1.37
CA SER A 20 -2.44 -22.39 -1.20
C SER A 20 -2.67 -22.66 0.29
N THR A 21 -3.80 -23.31 0.63
CA THR A 21 -4.05 -23.79 1.99
C THR A 21 -2.94 -24.71 2.48
N LYS A 22 -2.34 -25.51 1.59
CA LYS A 22 -1.21 -26.41 1.92
C LYS A 22 0.05 -25.63 2.30
N ASP A 23 0.31 -24.51 1.62
CA ASP A 23 1.45 -23.64 1.94
C ASP A 23 1.25 -22.97 3.31
N LEU A 24 0.02 -22.53 3.61
CA LEU A 24 -0.34 -22.01 4.94
C LEU A 24 -0.12 -23.06 6.03
N GLU A 25 -0.64 -24.27 5.84
CA GLU A 25 -0.48 -25.38 6.78
C GLU A 25 0.99 -25.73 7.00
N TRP A 26 1.80 -25.74 5.94
CA TRP A 26 3.23 -25.96 6.05
C TRP A 26 3.91 -24.84 6.85
N ILE A 27 3.60 -23.57 6.59
CA ILE A 27 4.14 -22.44 7.35
C ILE A 27 3.78 -22.55 8.83
N PHE A 28 2.50 -22.80 9.15
CA PHE A 28 2.04 -22.91 10.54
C PHE A 28 2.63 -24.11 11.28
N SER A 29 2.91 -25.21 10.58
CA SER A 29 3.48 -26.41 11.18
C SER A 29 5.00 -26.32 11.40
N ASN A 30 5.72 -25.53 10.59
CA ASN A 30 7.18 -25.49 10.60
C ASN A 30 7.77 -24.24 11.27
N PHE A 31 6.97 -23.20 11.50
CA PHE A 31 7.45 -21.96 12.10
C PHE A 31 7.17 -21.96 13.60
N SER A 32 8.17 -21.60 14.39
CA SER A 32 7.95 -21.22 15.78
C SER A 32 7.08 -19.96 15.87
N ARG A 33 6.49 -19.71 17.05
CA ARG A 33 5.67 -18.51 17.30
C ARG A 33 6.41 -17.20 16.99
N GLN A 34 7.72 -17.14 17.25
CA GLN A 34 8.54 -15.97 16.96
C GLN A 34 8.74 -15.78 15.46
N GLU A 35 8.94 -16.87 14.72
CA GLU A 35 9.08 -16.85 13.26
C GLU A 35 7.76 -16.50 12.57
N LEU A 36 6.62 -16.99 13.05
CA LEU A 36 5.30 -16.59 12.56
C LEU A 36 5.07 -15.09 12.73
N LYS A 37 5.38 -14.52 13.91
CA LYS A 37 5.30 -13.07 14.12
C LYS A 37 6.19 -12.30 13.15
N LEU A 38 7.42 -12.76 12.95
CA LEU A 38 8.35 -12.14 12.02
C LEU A 38 7.85 -12.23 10.58
N PHE A 39 7.36 -13.39 10.17
CA PHE A 39 6.77 -13.64 8.86
C PHE A 39 5.60 -12.71 8.58
N MET A 40 4.61 -12.65 9.49
CA MET A 40 3.43 -11.79 9.33
C MET A 40 3.83 -10.31 9.21
N ARG A 41 4.81 -9.86 10.00
CA ARG A 41 5.32 -8.48 9.92
C ARG A 41 6.00 -8.21 8.57
N LEU A 42 6.85 -9.13 8.10
CA LEU A 42 7.53 -8.99 6.81
C LEU A 42 6.55 -9.05 5.64
N LEU A 43 5.59 -9.97 5.68
CA LEU A 43 4.55 -10.11 4.66
C LEU A 43 3.70 -8.85 4.57
N SER A 44 3.21 -8.34 5.71
CA SER A 44 2.45 -7.09 5.77
C SER A 44 3.25 -5.92 5.18
N LYS A 45 4.55 -5.83 5.49
CA LYS A 45 5.44 -4.81 4.92
C LYS A 45 5.59 -4.96 3.40
N GLU A 46 5.83 -6.17 2.90
CA GLU A 46 5.97 -6.42 1.46
C GLU A 46 4.66 -6.13 0.71
N ILE A 47 3.49 -6.47 1.28
CA ILE A 47 2.18 -6.11 0.72
C ILE A 47 2.03 -4.59 0.66
N LYS A 48 2.31 -3.87 1.76
CA LYS A 48 2.25 -2.40 1.81
C LYS A 48 3.19 -1.74 0.80
N ASN A 49 4.36 -2.31 0.59
CA ASN A 49 5.36 -1.79 -0.34
C ASN A 49 4.97 -2.00 -1.81
N ASN A 50 4.23 -3.06 -2.12
CA ASN A 50 3.79 -3.38 -3.48
C ASN A 50 2.34 -2.96 -3.79
N THR A 51 1.65 -2.38 -2.81
CA THR A 51 0.29 -1.85 -2.98
C THR A 51 0.32 -0.32 -2.97
N VAL A 52 -0.37 0.30 -3.93
CA VAL A 52 -0.67 1.73 -3.92
C VAL A 52 -2.13 1.91 -3.57
N THR A 53 -2.42 2.66 -2.52
CA THR A 53 -3.79 3.10 -2.23
C THR A 53 -4.03 4.42 -2.94
N ALA A 54 -5.00 4.47 -3.85
CA ALA A 54 -5.44 5.67 -4.53
C ALA A 54 -6.77 6.12 -3.91
N SER A 55 -6.72 7.14 -3.06
CA SER A 55 -7.88 7.73 -2.40
C SER A 55 -8.39 8.92 -3.22
N PHE A 56 -9.68 8.95 -3.52
CA PHE A 56 -10.31 9.99 -4.35
C PHE A 56 -11.71 10.36 -3.83
N ALA A 57 -12.19 11.55 -4.17
CA ALA A 57 -13.58 11.95 -3.95
C ALA A 57 -14.42 11.72 -5.22
N GLY A 58 -15.69 11.36 -5.02
CA GLY A 58 -16.67 11.13 -6.09
C GLY A 58 -16.42 9.85 -6.87
N GLU A 59 -16.66 9.90 -8.19
CA GLU A 59 -16.47 8.78 -9.09
C GLU A 59 -15.17 8.87 -9.87
N LEU A 60 -14.48 7.74 -10.01
CA LEU A 60 -13.25 7.64 -10.78
C LEU A 60 -13.53 6.88 -12.08
N SER A 61 -13.43 7.60 -13.21
CA SER A 61 -13.64 7.05 -14.54
C SER A 61 -12.67 5.91 -14.87
N TYR A 62 -13.07 5.03 -15.79
CA TYR A 62 -12.23 3.94 -16.27
C TYR A 62 -10.90 4.44 -16.86
N GLU A 63 -10.92 5.52 -17.64
CA GLU A 63 -9.71 6.12 -18.21
C GLU A 63 -8.74 6.62 -17.13
N ASN A 64 -9.27 7.22 -16.06
CA ASN A 64 -8.46 7.69 -14.94
C ASN A 64 -7.88 6.51 -14.16
N LYS A 65 -8.65 5.43 -13.93
CA LYS A 65 -8.11 4.18 -13.37
C LYS A 65 -6.99 3.61 -14.23
N LYS A 66 -7.13 3.64 -15.56
CA LYS A 66 -6.09 3.17 -16.49
C LYS A 66 -4.82 4.02 -16.40
N LYS A 67 -4.94 5.35 -16.34
CA LYS A 67 -3.80 6.27 -16.15
C LYS A 67 -3.09 6.02 -14.83
N ILE A 68 -3.85 5.86 -13.74
CA ILE A 68 -3.30 5.57 -12.41
C ILE A 68 -2.55 4.22 -12.42
N ASN A 69 -3.10 3.18 -13.05
CA ASN A 69 -2.40 1.91 -13.24
C ASN A 69 -1.08 2.06 -14.01
N ALA A 70 -1.06 2.91 -15.05
CA ALA A 70 0.16 3.17 -15.82
C ALA A 70 1.24 3.93 -15.01
N MET A 71 0.84 4.75 -14.03
CA MET A 71 1.78 5.49 -13.16
C MET A 71 2.53 4.59 -12.18
N PHE A 72 1.96 3.45 -11.81
CA PHE A 72 2.52 2.53 -10.82
C PHE A 72 2.67 1.13 -11.40
N PRO A 73 3.58 0.94 -12.39
CA PRO A 73 3.76 -0.36 -13.03
C PRO A 73 4.20 -1.40 -12.00
N ASN A 74 3.66 -2.61 -12.12
CA ASN A 74 3.94 -3.76 -11.24
C ASN A 74 3.49 -3.59 -9.78
N ARG A 75 2.58 -2.64 -9.50
CA ARG A 75 1.99 -2.50 -8.17
C ARG A 75 0.50 -2.81 -8.23
N LYS A 76 0.00 -3.42 -7.16
CA LYS A 76 -1.44 -3.58 -6.96
C LYS A 76 -2.03 -2.24 -6.59
N ILE A 77 -3.05 -1.77 -7.29
CA ILE A 77 -3.72 -0.51 -6.96
C ILE A 77 -5.04 -0.79 -6.25
N LEU A 78 -5.15 -0.29 -5.01
CA LEU A 78 -6.39 -0.28 -4.26
C LEU A 78 -7.06 1.08 -4.44
N PHE A 79 -8.17 1.10 -5.17
CA PHE A 79 -8.99 2.30 -5.36
C PHE A 79 -9.95 2.45 -4.18
N LYS A 80 -9.84 3.56 -3.45
CA LYS A 80 -10.67 3.87 -2.28
C LYS A 80 -11.37 5.21 -2.48
N ARG A 81 -12.69 5.24 -2.34
CA ARG A 81 -13.45 6.49 -2.29
C ARG A 81 -13.38 7.07 -0.87
N ASP A 82 -13.09 8.35 -0.76
CA ASP A 82 -12.92 9.09 0.49
C ASP A 82 -13.36 10.55 0.31
N ASP A 83 -14.68 10.75 0.28
CA ASP A 83 -15.30 12.05 0.02
C ASP A 83 -15.04 13.05 1.16
N GLU A 84 -14.93 12.56 2.39
CA GLU A 84 -14.77 13.39 3.59
C GLU A 84 -13.38 14.03 3.67
N ASN A 85 -12.32 13.31 3.30
CA ASN A 85 -10.94 13.77 3.50
C ASN A 85 -10.29 14.37 2.25
N ILE A 86 -10.70 13.96 1.05
CA ILE A 86 -10.06 14.37 -0.20
C ILE A 86 -10.71 15.65 -0.75
N SER A 87 -12.03 15.80 -0.63
CA SER A 87 -12.89 16.89 -1.18
C SER A 87 -12.81 17.11 -2.70
N GLY A 88 -11.71 16.73 -3.36
CA GLY A 88 -11.44 16.77 -4.79
C GLY A 88 -9.98 16.38 -5.08
N GLY A 89 -9.72 15.79 -6.25
CA GLY A 89 -8.39 15.30 -6.63
C GLY A 89 -8.12 13.88 -6.15
N VAL A 90 -6.84 13.54 -5.98
CA VAL A 90 -6.39 12.19 -5.62
C VAL A 90 -5.21 12.23 -4.64
N ARG A 91 -5.19 11.30 -3.69
CA ARG A 91 -4.04 11.02 -2.83
C ARG A 91 -3.55 9.60 -3.09
N PHE A 92 -2.23 9.46 -3.26
CA PHE A 92 -1.58 8.17 -3.38
C PHE A 92 -0.75 7.87 -2.13
N GLU A 93 -0.92 6.67 -1.58
CA GLU A 93 -0.16 6.18 -0.44
C GLU A 93 0.49 4.85 -0.81
N TYR A 94 1.82 4.77 -0.69
CA TYR A 94 2.58 3.54 -0.97
C TYR A 94 3.87 3.49 -0.14
N GLY A 95 4.11 2.36 0.54
CA GLY A 95 5.22 2.27 1.49
C GLY A 95 5.16 3.39 2.54
N ASP A 96 6.17 4.26 2.53
CA ASP A 96 6.27 5.44 3.42
C ASP A 96 6.06 6.77 2.67
N PHE A 97 5.63 6.71 1.40
CA PHE A 97 5.39 7.88 0.57
C PHE A 97 3.92 8.24 0.53
N VAL A 98 3.65 9.55 0.62
CA VAL A 98 2.33 10.14 0.41
C VAL A 98 2.45 11.22 -0.66
N LEU A 99 1.79 11.01 -1.79
CA LEU A 99 1.64 12.01 -2.84
C LEU A 99 0.23 12.55 -2.78
N ASP A 100 0.08 13.73 -2.19
CA ASP A 100 -1.22 14.37 -2.02
C ASP A 100 -1.43 15.47 -3.08
N TYR A 101 -2.28 15.17 -4.06
CA TYR A 101 -2.75 16.12 -5.08
C TYR A 101 -4.23 16.46 -4.85
N SER A 102 -4.74 16.24 -3.64
CA SER A 102 -6.09 16.64 -3.27
C SER A 102 -6.16 18.15 -3.00
N VAL A 103 -7.35 18.71 -3.19
CA VAL A 103 -7.67 20.09 -2.82
C VAL A 103 -7.38 20.31 -1.34
N SER A 104 -7.84 19.39 -0.48
CA SER A 104 -7.59 19.41 0.97
C SER A 104 -6.09 19.42 1.30
N GLY A 105 -5.28 18.64 0.58
CA GLY A 105 -3.83 18.59 0.76
C GLY A 105 -3.14 19.90 0.33
N ILE A 106 -3.58 20.51 -0.76
CA ILE A 106 -3.07 21.81 -1.21
C ILE A 106 -3.39 22.90 -0.18
N ILE A 107 -4.63 22.99 0.29
CA ILE A 107 -5.04 23.96 1.32
C ILE A 107 -4.18 23.80 2.58
N LYS A 108 -3.98 22.56 3.06
CA LYS A 108 -3.12 22.28 4.21
C LYS A 108 -1.68 22.78 4.02
N ARG A 109 -1.09 22.57 2.83
CA ARG A 109 0.27 23.06 2.52
C ARG A 109 0.36 24.58 2.55
N ILE A 110 -0.63 25.27 1.98
CA ILE A 110 -0.70 26.74 1.99
C ILE A 110 -0.78 27.25 3.44
N LEU A 111 -1.69 26.69 4.25
CA LEU A 111 -1.87 27.10 5.65
C LEU A 111 -0.62 26.85 6.50
N ASN A 112 0.06 25.72 6.29
CA ASN A 112 1.32 25.44 6.98
C ASN A 112 2.41 26.43 6.59
N GLY A 113 2.54 26.76 5.30
CA GLY A 113 3.48 27.77 4.83
C GLY A 113 3.21 29.15 5.42
N ILE A 114 1.95 29.54 5.60
CA ILE A 114 1.61 30.81 6.27
C ILE A 114 2.05 30.77 7.75
N ARG A 115 1.80 29.66 8.46
CA ARG A 115 2.16 29.52 9.88
C ARG A 115 3.66 29.50 10.14
N GLU A 116 4.44 28.91 9.24
CA GLU A 116 5.91 28.83 9.37
C GLU A 116 6.59 30.18 9.11
N ASN A 117 5.91 31.11 8.43
CA ASN A 117 6.41 32.46 8.14
C ASN A 117 5.82 33.56 9.05
N LEU A 118 5.03 33.19 10.06
CA LEU A 118 4.51 34.05 11.13
C LEU A 118 5.32 33.85 12.41
#